data_AF-Q9U382-F1
#
_entry.id   AF-Q9U382-F1
#
_cell.length_a   1.000
_cell.length_b   1.000
_cell.length_c   1.000
_cell.angle_alpha   90.00
_cell.angle_beta   90.00
_cell.angle_gamma   90.00
#
_symmetry.space_group_name_H-M   'P 1'
#
loop_
_entity.id
_entity.type
_entity.pdbx_description
1 polymer ?
#
loop_
_entity_poly.entity_id
_entity_poly.type
_entity_poly.pdbx_seq_one_letter_code
_entity_poly.pdbx_strand_id
1 'polypeptide(L)'
;MNSWIVYAIAILAVFVSAQSDEDWDATVRDKTEFCGTMAQYAPTGDIYCSQFAMCCDQQFDPNNGDKCKVKESECQPTDDGRSGLGTCKYSNCTELITTTTTTTTPAPQYESINAAYQAVTIIAPLFAALYCVM
;
A
#
# COMPACT_ATOMS: atom_id res chain seq x y z
N MET A 1 -19.59 -32.96 15.54
CA MET A 1 -19.52 -33.17 14.08
C MET A 1 -18.12 -33.67 13.70
N ASN A 2 -17.91 -34.09 12.44
CA ASN A 2 -16.68 -34.78 12.02
C ASN A 2 -15.44 -33.86 12.07
N SER A 3 -14.50 -34.19 12.95
CA SER A 3 -13.33 -33.35 13.26
C SER A 3 -12.45 -33.00 12.04
N TRP A 4 -12.28 -33.93 11.09
CA TRP A 4 -11.46 -33.69 9.89
C TRP A 4 -11.97 -32.55 9.01
N ILE A 5 -13.29 -32.32 8.96
CA ILE A 5 -13.90 -31.21 8.22
C ILE A 5 -13.55 -29.88 8.88
N VAL A 6 -13.51 -29.83 10.22
CA VAL A 6 -13.13 -28.64 10.98
C VAL A 6 -11.67 -28.28 10.73
N TYR A 7 -10.76 -29.26 10.71
CA TYR A 7 -9.35 -29.03 10.37
C TYR A 7 -9.16 -28.57 8.91
N ALA A 8 -9.87 -29.15 7.95
CA ALA A 8 -9.79 -28.71 6.55
C ALA A 8 -10.26 -27.25 6.36
N ILE A 9 -11.35 -26.87 7.03
CA ILE A 9 -11.84 -25.48 7.03
C ILE A 9 -10.84 -24.54 7.71
N ALA A 10 -10.25 -24.93 8.83
CA ALA A 10 -9.25 -24.12 9.53
C ALA A 10 -7.98 -23.88 8.69
N ILE A 11 -7.51 -24.90 7.97
CA ILE A 11 -6.36 -24.79 7.06
C ILE A 11 -6.67 -23.84 5.90
N LEU A 12 -7.85 -23.95 5.28
CA LEU A 12 -8.29 -23.03 4.23
C LEU A 12 -8.41 -21.59 4.72
N ALA A 13 -8.93 -21.37 5.93
CA ALA A 13 -9.02 -20.04 6.52
C ALA A 13 -7.64 -19.37 6.69
N VAL A 14 -6.62 -20.14 7.12
CA VAL A 14 -5.23 -19.65 7.21
C VAL A 14 -4.69 -19.23 5.84
N PHE A 15 -4.85 -20.06 4.80
CA PHE A 15 -4.38 -19.73 3.45
C PHE A 15 -5.12 -18.55 2.79
N VAL A 16 -6.37 -18.28 3.18
CA VAL A 16 -7.09 -17.06 2.77
C VAL A 16 -6.56 -15.83 3.50
N SER A 17 -6.28 -15.93 4.81
CA SER A 17 -5.70 -14.82 5.60
C SER A 17 -4.24 -14.48 5.28
N ALA A 18 -3.56 -15.30 4.48
CA ALA A 18 -2.13 -15.18 4.18
C ALA A 18 -1.82 -14.70 2.75
N GLN A 19 -2.82 -14.17 2.02
CA GLN A 19 -2.66 -13.68 0.64
C GLN A 19 -3.07 -12.21 0.46
N SER A 20 -3.32 -11.47 1.55
CA SER A 20 -3.60 -10.03 1.51
C SER A 20 -2.32 -9.17 1.59
N ASP A 21 -1.19 -9.68 1.07
CA ASP A 21 -0.03 -8.86 0.72
C ASP A 21 -0.31 -8.20 -0.65
N GLU A 22 -1.31 -7.32 -0.70
CA GLU A 22 -1.48 -6.42 -1.85
C GLU A 22 -0.30 -5.44 -1.86
N ASP A 23 0.43 -5.35 -2.98
CA ASP A 23 1.66 -4.55 -3.10
C ASP A 23 1.46 -3.11 -2.60
N TRP A 24 2.01 -2.80 -1.43
CA TRP A 24 1.82 -1.51 -0.78
C TRP A 24 2.65 -0.44 -1.51
N ASP A 25 1.99 0.46 -2.23
CA ASP A 25 2.67 1.56 -2.92
C ASP A 25 2.94 2.71 -1.95
N ALA A 26 4.21 2.89 -1.58
CA ALA A 26 4.70 3.96 -0.72
C ALA A 26 4.38 5.39 -1.22
N THR A 27 4.04 5.54 -2.50
CA THR A 27 3.67 6.79 -3.19
C THR A 27 2.17 6.94 -3.41
N VAL A 28 1.34 5.98 -2.97
CA VAL A 28 -0.12 6.06 -2.97
C VAL A 28 -0.64 6.46 -1.59
N ARG A 29 -1.78 7.15 -1.59
CA ARG A 29 -2.57 7.47 -0.40
C ARG A 29 -4.02 7.11 -0.70
N ASP A 30 -4.50 6.01 -0.16
CA ASP A 30 -5.94 5.79 -0.11
C ASP A 30 -6.53 6.58 1.07
N LYS A 31 -7.55 7.38 0.78
CA LYS A 31 -8.35 8.14 1.75
C LYS A 31 -9.84 7.81 1.61
N THR A 32 -10.18 6.80 0.82
CA THR A 32 -11.56 6.36 0.54
C THR A 32 -12.29 5.97 1.82
N GLU A 33 -11.70 5.13 2.67
CA GLU A 33 -12.29 4.75 3.96
C GLU A 33 -12.46 5.96 4.88
N PHE A 34 -11.44 6.82 4.97
CA PHE A 34 -11.46 8.03 5.80
C PHE A 34 -12.57 9.01 5.35
N CYS A 35 -12.62 9.35 4.07
CA CYS A 35 -13.62 10.27 3.54
C CYS A 35 -15.02 9.66 3.47
N GLY A 36 -15.15 8.34 3.31
CA GLY A 36 -16.42 7.62 3.48
C GLY A 36 -16.93 7.71 4.93
N THR A 37 -16.05 7.48 5.90
CA THR A 37 -16.36 7.61 7.34
C THR A 37 -16.76 9.04 7.73
N MET A 38 -16.19 10.05 7.07
CA MET A 38 -16.61 11.45 7.24
C MET A 38 -17.96 11.74 6.56
N ALA A 39 -18.21 11.17 5.38
CA ALA A 39 -19.43 11.37 4.60
C ALA A 39 -20.64 10.59 5.11
N GLN A 40 -20.46 9.50 5.88
CA GLN A 40 -21.53 8.59 6.35
C GLN A 40 -22.64 9.27 7.17
N TYR A 41 -22.41 10.48 7.68
CA TYR A 41 -23.37 11.26 8.45
C TYR A 41 -24.26 12.18 7.57
N ALA A 42 -24.10 12.15 6.26
CA ALA A 42 -24.94 12.88 5.31
C ALA A 42 -26.38 12.32 5.28
N PRO A 43 -27.41 13.18 5.10
CA PRO A 43 -28.81 12.75 5.08
C PRO A 43 -29.29 12.25 3.70
N THR A 44 -28.51 12.43 2.63
CA THR A 44 -28.76 11.91 1.27
C THR A 44 -27.45 11.56 0.58
N GLY A 45 -27.51 10.72 -0.46
CA GLY A 45 -26.35 10.35 -1.28
C GLY A 45 -25.67 11.52 -2.00
N ASP A 46 -26.43 12.53 -2.43
CA ASP A 46 -25.87 13.75 -3.02
C ASP A 46 -25.00 14.52 -2.01
N ILE A 47 -25.47 14.62 -0.77
CA ILE A 47 -24.73 15.29 0.32
C ILE A 47 -23.57 14.41 0.78
N TYR A 48 -23.72 13.07 0.76
CA TYR A 48 -22.61 12.15 1.00
C TYR A 48 -21.48 12.42 0.00
N CYS A 49 -21.78 12.44 -1.31
CA CYS A 49 -20.76 12.69 -2.32
C CYS A 49 -20.18 14.10 -2.27
N SER A 50 -20.96 15.11 -1.89
CA SER A 50 -20.44 16.46 -1.63
C SER A 50 -19.45 16.50 -0.46
N GLN A 51 -19.75 15.81 0.66
CA GLN A 51 -18.85 15.73 1.82
C GLN A 51 -17.62 14.87 1.53
N PHE A 52 -17.79 13.76 0.81
CA PHE A 52 -16.71 12.87 0.38
C PHE A 52 -15.70 13.62 -0.51
N ALA A 53 -16.19 14.35 -1.53
CA ALA A 53 -15.36 15.17 -2.39
C ALA A 53 -14.66 16.30 -1.61
N MET A 54 -15.36 16.98 -0.69
CA MET A 54 -14.76 18.03 0.14
C MET A 54 -13.63 17.49 1.03
N CYS A 55 -13.80 16.30 1.62
CA CYS A 55 -12.74 15.61 2.36
C CYS A 55 -11.57 15.24 1.43
N CYS A 56 -11.87 14.74 0.23
CA CYS A 56 -10.86 14.38 -0.76
C CYS A 56 -10.10 15.57 -1.36
N ASP A 57 -10.67 16.77 -1.30
CA ASP A 57 -9.99 18.02 -1.66
C ASP A 57 -9.12 18.53 -0.50
N GLN A 58 -9.62 18.48 0.75
CA GLN A 58 -8.89 18.95 1.93
C GLN A 58 -7.67 18.09 2.30
N GLN A 59 -7.65 16.81 1.92
CA GLN A 59 -6.50 15.92 2.12
C GLN A 59 -5.46 16.02 0.99
N PHE A 60 -5.71 16.79 -0.09
CA PHE A 60 -4.79 16.99 -1.22
C PHE A 60 -4.10 18.37 -1.16
N ASP A 61 -2.96 18.45 -0.46
CA ASP A 61 -2.11 19.66 -0.46
C ASP A 61 -0.80 19.41 -1.23
N PRO A 62 -0.74 19.69 -2.55
CA PRO A 62 0.45 19.46 -3.37
C PRO A 62 1.62 20.41 -3.02
N ASN A 63 1.41 21.39 -2.14
CA ASN A 63 2.42 22.39 -1.76
C ASN A 63 3.05 22.14 -0.38
N ASN A 64 2.47 21.26 0.45
CA ASN A 64 2.80 21.12 1.86
C ASN A 64 3.08 19.66 2.25
N GLY A 65 4.33 19.37 2.63
CA GLY A 65 4.73 18.05 3.14
C GLY A 65 4.74 16.95 2.08
N ASP A 66 3.56 16.46 1.71
CA ASP A 66 3.37 15.27 0.88
C ASP A 66 2.94 15.61 -0.56
N LYS A 67 3.92 15.63 -1.46
CA LYS A 67 3.79 16.14 -2.84
C LYS A 67 3.06 15.21 -3.82
N CYS A 68 1.84 14.80 -3.47
CA CYS A 68 0.94 14.07 -4.37
C CYS A 68 0.68 14.87 -5.65
N LYS A 69 0.78 14.22 -6.82
CA LYS A 69 0.62 14.87 -8.13
C LYS A 69 -0.69 14.52 -8.83
N VAL A 70 -1.24 13.35 -8.52
CA VAL A 70 -2.46 12.83 -9.12
C VAL A 70 -3.50 12.67 -8.02
N LYS A 71 -4.73 13.09 -8.30
CA LYS A 71 -5.92 12.84 -7.49
C LYS A 71 -6.97 12.12 -8.32
N GLU A 72 -7.31 10.91 -7.89
CA GLU A 72 -8.50 10.18 -8.30
C GLU A 72 -9.58 10.47 -7.24
N SER A 73 -10.65 11.14 -7.66
CA SER A 73 -11.76 11.54 -6.79
C SER A 73 -13.07 11.34 -7.55
N GLU A 74 -13.77 10.26 -7.22
CA GLU A 74 -15.10 9.93 -7.75
C GLU A 74 -16.06 9.67 -6.59
N CYS A 75 -17.35 9.99 -6.76
CA CYS A 75 -18.42 9.49 -5.91
C CYS A 75 -19.74 9.44 -6.68
N GLN A 76 -20.47 8.33 -6.52
CA GLN A 76 -21.81 8.11 -7.05
C GLN A 76 -22.77 7.78 -5.89
N PRO A 77 -23.95 8.42 -5.81
CA PRO A 77 -24.99 8.03 -4.84
C PRO A 77 -25.39 6.55 -5.01
N THR A 78 -25.70 5.86 -3.91
CA THR A 78 -26.25 4.49 -3.96
C THR A 78 -27.71 4.49 -4.42
N ASP A 79 -28.17 3.37 -4.99
CA ASP A 79 -29.55 3.21 -5.51
C ASP A 79 -30.67 3.50 -4.48
N ASP A 80 -30.35 3.42 -3.18
CA ASP A 80 -31.28 3.75 -2.09
C ASP A 80 -31.40 5.26 -1.79
N GLY A 81 -30.55 6.08 -2.41
CA GLY A 81 -30.48 7.54 -2.26
C GLY A 81 -29.90 8.03 -0.93
N ARG A 82 -29.37 7.16 -0.07
CA ARG A 82 -28.99 7.50 1.32
C ARG A 82 -27.48 7.60 1.54
N SER A 83 -26.69 6.87 0.79
CA SER A 83 -25.21 6.90 0.86
C SER A 83 -24.60 7.14 -0.52
N GLY A 84 -23.28 7.04 -0.62
CA GLY A 84 -22.59 6.99 -1.90
C GLY A 84 -21.42 6.03 -1.84
N LEU A 85 -21.01 5.56 -3.02
CA LEU A 85 -19.77 4.83 -3.22
C LEU A 85 -18.81 5.76 -3.95
N GLY A 86 -17.62 5.93 -3.42
CA GLY A 86 -16.61 6.81 -3.99
C GLY A 86 -15.21 6.26 -3.84
N THR A 87 -14.29 6.85 -4.58
CA THR A 87 -12.85 6.57 -4.57
C THR A 87 -12.16 7.88 -4.27
N CYS A 88 -11.30 7.90 -3.25
CA CYS A 88 -10.42 9.02 -2.96
C CYS A 88 -8.98 8.51 -2.82
N LYS A 89 -8.22 8.60 -3.92
CA LYS A 89 -6.84 8.13 -3.99
C LYS A 89 -5.93 9.23 -4.51
N TYR A 90 -4.78 9.38 -3.88
CA TYR A 90 -3.68 10.14 -4.43
C TYR A 90 -2.54 9.22 -4.84
N SER A 91 -1.83 9.56 -5.91
CA SER A 91 -0.64 8.83 -6.35
C SER A 91 0.47 9.78 -6.78
N ASN A 92 1.68 9.23 -6.94
CA ASN A 92 2.91 10.01 -7.09
C ASN A 92 3.16 10.95 -5.91
N CYS A 93 2.74 10.56 -4.71
CA CYS A 93 3.03 11.23 -3.45
C CYS A 93 4.50 11.09 -3.06
N THR A 94 4.92 11.79 -2.01
CA THR A 94 6.27 11.62 -1.45
C THR A 94 6.36 10.24 -0.81
N GLU A 95 7.51 9.58 -0.86
CA GLU A 95 7.65 8.22 -0.33
C GLU A 95 7.43 8.19 1.19
N LEU A 96 6.54 7.31 1.69
CA LEU A 96 6.42 7.06 3.13
C LEU A 96 7.64 6.28 3.62
N ILE A 97 8.51 6.97 4.37
CA ILE A 97 9.68 6.34 4.99
C ILE A 97 9.23 5.47 6.18
N THR A 98 8.89 4.21 5.88
CA THR A 98 8.52 3.19 6.87
C THR A 98 9.64 3.00 7.89
N THR A 99 9.44 3.52 9.10
CA THR A 99 10.42 3.47 10.19
C THR A 99 10.34 2.12 10.91
N THR A 100 10.99 1.11 10.34
CA THR A 100 11.05 -0.26 10.91
C THR A 100 11.70 -0.26 12.29
N THR A 101 10.93 -0.59 13.33
CA THR A 101 11.42 -0.72 14.70
C THR A 101 11.88 -2.15 14.97
N THR A 102 13.19 -2.40 14.84
CA THR A 102 13.77 -3.73 15.00
C THR A 102 13.88 -4.15 16.47
N THR A 103 13.12 -5.17 16.88
CA THR A 103 13.32 -5.86 18.16
C THR A 103 14.48 -6.86 18.06
N THR A 104 15.52 -6.70 18.86
CA THR A 104 16.70 -7.56 18.85
C THR A 104 16.56 -8.75 19.79
N THR A 105 16.74 -9.96 19.25
CA THR A 105 16.87 -11.21 20.04
C THR A 105 18.32 -11.68 19.98
N PRO A 106 19.00 -11.97 21.11
CA PRO A 106 20.39 -12.42 21.10
C PRO A 106 20.54 -13.84 20.54
N ALA A 107 21.45 -14.03 19.59
CA ALA A 107 21.73 -15.31 18.94
C ALA A 107 22.94 -16.04 19.58
N PRO A 108 23.00 -17.39 19.51
CA PRO A 108 24.18 -18.17 19.90
C PRO A 108 25.36 -17.97 18.91
N GLN A 109 26.60 -18.16 19.39
CA GLN A 109 27.86 -17.80 18.71
C GLN A 109 29.00 -18.75 19.13
N TYR A 110 29.98 -19.19 18.33
CA TYR A 110 30.19 -19.18 16.86
C TYR A 110 30.42 -20.65 16.41
N GLU A 111 31.20 -21.12 15.41
CA GLU A 111 32.19 -20.64 14.40
C GLU A 111 32.20 -21.66 13.22
N SER A 112 32.72 -21.41 12.01
CA SER A 112 33.41 -20.24 11.44
C SER A 112 32.95 -19.98 9.98
N ILE A 113 33.75 -19.30 9.14
CA ILE A 113 33.26 -18.60 7.91
C ILE A 113 33.90 -19.07 6.58
N ASN A 114 34.89 -19.97 6.59
CA ASN A 114 35.91 -20.07 5.52
C ASN A 114 35.50 -20.67 4.13
N ALA A 115 34.22 -20.72 3.75
CA ALA A 115 33.71 -21.61 2.70
C ALA A 115 33.29 -20.98 1.34
N ALA A 116 32.99 -19.67 1.25
CA ALA A 116 32.15 -19.15 0.15
C ALA A 116 32.80 -18.15 -0.84
N TYR A 117 34.02 -17.66 -0.60
CA TYR A 117 34.45 -16.35 -1.12
C TYR A 117 34.98 -16.26 -2.58
N GLN A 118 35.13 -17.38 -3.32
CA GLN A 118 36.02 -17.43 -4.49
C GLN A 118 35.37 -17.31 -5.89
N ALA A 119 34.09 -16.97 -6.02
CA ALA A 119 33.30 -17.38 -7.21
C ALA A 119 33.10 -16.38 -8.39
N VAL A 120 33.29 -15.05 -8.25
CA VAL A 120 32.56 -14.09 -9.13
C VAL A 120 33.38 -13.01 -9.87
N THR A 121 34.66 -12.79 -9.56
CA THR A 121 35.41 -11.55 -9.89
C THR A 121 35.91 -11.38 -11.35
N ILE A 122 35.10 -11.71 -12.38
CA ILE A 122 35.59 -11.88 -13.77
C ILE A 122 34.95 -10.93 -14.81
N ILE A 123 33.73 -10.41 -14.59
CA ILE A 123 32.80 -10.07 -15.70
C ILE A 123 33.01 -8.68 -16.39
N ALA A 124 34.03 -7.94 -15.97
CA ALA A 124 34.83 -7.02 -16.80
C ALA A 124 34.21 -5.70 -17.38
N PRO A 125 35.06 -4.73 -17.83
CA PRO A 125 34.64 -3.38 -18.26
C PRO A 125 34.20 -3.28 -19.73
N LEU A 126 33.49 -4.28 -20.25
CA LEU A 126 33.26 -4.47 -21.70
C LEU A 126 32.49 -3.35 -22.42
N PHE A 127 31.69 -2.55 -21.72
CA PHE A 127 30.49 -1.95 -22.34
C PHE A 127 30.47 -0.43 -22.58
N ALA A 128 31.44 0.37 -22.10
CA ALA A 128 31.28 1.83 -22.04
C ALA A 128 32.54 2.71 -22.33
N ALA A 129 33.56 2.37 -23.14
CA ALA A 129 33.63 1.71 -24.47
C ALA A 129 32.65 2.25 -25.53
N LEU A 130 31.36 2.34 -25.18
CA LEU A 130 30.33 3.13 -25.85
C LEU A 130 30.05 4.41 -25.03
N TYR A 131 31.06 5.24 -24.76
CA TYR A 131 31.41 6.40 -25.61
C TYR A 131 30.15 7.21 -26.01
N CYS A 132 29.93 8.40 -25.46
CA CYS A 132 30.67 9.65 -25.78
C CYS A 132 30.64 10.07 -27.27
N VAL A 133 29.74 9.49 -28.07
CA VAL A 133 29.65 9.69 -29.54
C VAL A 133 28.19 9.96 -30.02
N MET A 134 27.23 10.12 -29.10
CA MET A 134 25.82 10.45 -29.37
C MET A 134 25.42 11.72 -28.63
#